data_AF-A0A3N5FG67-F1
#
_entry.id   AF-A0A3N5FG67-F1
#
_cell.length_a   1.000
_cell.length_b   1.000
_cell.length_c   1.000
_cell.angle_alpha   90.00
_cell.angle_beta   90.00
_cell.angle_gamma   90.00
#
_symmetry.space_group_name_H-M   'P 1'
#
loop_
_entity.id
_entity.type
_entity.pdbx_description
1 polymer ?
#
loop_
_entity_poly.entity_id
_entity_poly.type
_entity_poly.pdbx_seq_one_letter_code
_entity_poly.pdbx_strand_id
1 'polypeptide(L)'
;MVSAAVLDILGNLKAAVAQSRLHPKDSPQVVKTGSDTFESLKAYLDAHPTLVLSTTHSGLTVNGQQLAAAGLEGSLIPVFTAAGVRSIVFRRGATQEELLTFIDAFVRKFWDLKDGRQINQRLLSERVASIDIDKLEDGSDTNGEKAGGLLSLEKAREALVELARLRSSAPEDLRPGLRKIAHVLFDTFRNDPRLAALRKSIPAEAGDLIPAWMGDDSSGSLHDSGPAARAKALLALAADEQADPLLQEAPSLVRDLMSESRSDLAARILARL
;
A
#
# COMPACT_ATOMS: atom_id res chain seq x y z
N MET A 1 15.09 10.42 21.89
CA MET A 1 15.03 9.29 22.85
C MET A 1 13.59 9.16 23.27
N VAL A 2 13.02 7.96 23.17
CA VAL A 2 11.61 7.72 23.49
C VAL A 2 11.40 7.92 25.00
N SER A 3 10.37 8.69 25.39
CA SER A 3 10.08 9.00 26.80
C SER A 3 9.48 7.81 27.55
N ALA A 4 9.63 7.77 28.87
CA ALA A 4 9.01 6.73 29.71
C ALA A 4 7.48 6.67 29.54
N ALA A 5 6.82 7.83 29.40
CA ALA A 5 5.38 7.92 29.16
C ALA A 5 4.94 7.16 27.88
N VAL A 6 5.75 7.20 26.83
CA VAL A 6 5.47 6.43 25.60
C VAL A 6 5.58 4.93 25.86
N LEU A 7 6.58 4.50 26.63
CA LEU A 7 6.73 3.07 26.96
C LEU A 7 5.53 2.55 27.76
N ASP A 8 5.02 3.36 28.68
CA ASP A 8 3.82 3.04 29.46
C ASP A 8 2.58 2.91 28.55
N ILE A 9 2.39 3.86 27.62
CA ILE A 9 1.29 3.80 26.63
C ILE A 9 1.37 2.52 25.80
N LEU A 10 2.56 2.17 25.30
CA LEU A 10 2.76 0.99 24.47
C LEU A 10 2.55 -0.31 25.26
N GLY A 11 2.98 -0.34 26.53
CA GLY A 11 2.73 -1.45 27.45
C GLY A 11 1.24 -1.65 27.72
N ASN A 12 0.52 -0.56 28.01
CA ASN A 12 -0.92 -0.59 28.25
C ASN A 12 -1.70 -0.98 26.98
N LEU A 13 -1.33 -0.42 25.82
CA LEU A 13 -1.94 -0.77 24.54
C LEU A 13 -1.79 -2.26 24.22
N LYS A 14 -0.59 -2.82 24.43
CA LYS A 14 -0.34 -4.26 24.29
C LYS A 14 -1.27 -5.07 25.20
N ALA A 15 -1.40 -4.67 26.46
CA ALA A 15 -2.27 -5.36 27.42
C ALA A 15 -3.75 -5.28 26.98
N ALA A 16 -4.22 -4.11 26.55
CA ALA A 16 -5.58 -3.92 26.08
C ALA A 16 -5.89 -4.76 24.83
N VAL A 17 -4.98 -4.79 23.85
CA VAL A 17 -5.10 -5.67 22.67
C VAL A 17 -5.17 -7.14 23.08
N ALA A 18 -4.34 -7.57 24.04
CA ALA A 18 -4.35 -8.94 24.52
C ALA A 18 -5.68 -9.30 25.20
N GLN A 19 -6.23 -8.41 26.04
CA GLN A 19 -7.54 -8.63 26.66
C GLN A 19 -8.67 -8.65 25.64
N SER A 20 -8.68 -7.74 24.65
CA SER A 20 -9.73 -7.67 23.63
C SER A 20 -9.74 -8.88 22.68
N ARG A 21 -8.61 -9.59 22.55
CA ARG A 21 -8.55 -10.89 21.86
C ARG A 21 -9.28 -11.98 22.63
N LEU A 22 -9.19 -11.97 23.96
CA LEU A 22 -9.71 -13.02 24.83
C LEU A 22 -11.15 -12.77 25.29
N HIS A 23 -11.57 -11.52 25.37
CA HIS A 23 -12.82 -11.10 25.96
C HIS A 23 -13.59 -10.12 25.05
N PRO A 24 -14.92 -10.02 25.19
CA PRO A 24 -15.70 -8.99 24.51
C PRO A 24 -15.33 -7.59 25.01
N LYS A 25 -15.57 -6.57 24.17
CA LYS A 25 -15.18 -5.18 24.43
C LYS A 25 -15.72 -4.61 25.75
N ASP A 26 -16.90 -5.04 26.19
CA ASP A 26 -17.59 -4.54 27.38
C ASP A 26 -17.21 -5.33 28.66
N SER A 27 -16.29 -6.29 28.56
CA SER A 27 -15.83 -7.05 29.73
C SER A 27 -15.06 -6.16 30.70
N PRO A 28 -15.16 -6.39 32.03
CA PRO A 28 -14.44 -5.59 33.03
C PRO A 28 -12.92 -5.53 32.80
N GLN A 29 -12.33 -6.61 32.28
CA GLN A 29 -10.90 -6.70 31.98
C GLN A 29 -10.52 -5.77 30.83
N VAL A 30 -11.27 -5.79 29.72
CA VAL A 30 -11.02 -4.92 28.56
C VAL A 30 -11.25 -3.47 28.94
N VAL A 31 -12.36 -3.16 29.61
CA VAL A 31 -12.69 -1.80 30.06
C VAL A 31 -11.59 -1.24 30.98
N LYS A 32 -11.09 -2.04 31.93
CA LYS A 32 -9.99 -1.64 32.81
C LYS A 32 -8.71 -1.33 32.03
N THR A 33 -8.23 -2.29 31.24
CA THR A 33 -6.98 -2.08 30.45
C THR A 33 -7.10 -0.97 29.41
N GLY A 34 -8.29 -0.79 28.84
CA GLY A 34 -8.60 0.33 27.96
C GLY A 34 -8.61 1.67 28.69
N SER A 35 -9.11 1.72 29.93
CA SER A 35 -9.02 2.92 30.78
C SER A 35 -7.57 3.27 31.10
N ASP A 36 -6.74 2.29 31.50
CA ASP A 36 -5.32 2.52 31.80
C ASP A 36 -4.56 3.02 30.55
N THR A 37 -4.87 2.45 29.39
CA THR A 37 -4.33 2.90 28.09
C THR A 37 -4.81 4.31 27.76
N PHE A 38 -6.09 4.61 27.99
CA PHE A 38 -6.68 5.91 27.70
C PHE A 38 -6.07 7.01 28.56
N GLU A 39 -5.94 6.81 29.87
CA GLU A 39 -5.38 7.81 30.79
C GLU A 39 -3.92 8.15 30.43
N SER A 40 -3.10 7.13 30.16
CA SER A 40 -1.71 7.32 29.73
C SER A 40 -1.61 8.03 28.38
N LEU A 41 -2.44 7.62 27.41
CA LEU A 41 -2.50 8.26 26.09
C LEU A 41 -2.97 9.72 26.20
N LYS A 42 -4.02 9.99 26.97
CA LYS A 42 -4.57 11.33 27.18
C LYS A 42 -3.54 12.26 27.80
N ALA A 43 -2.86 11.82 28.87
CA ALA A 43 -1.82 12.61 29.53
C ALA A 43 -0.69 12.98 28.56
N TYR A 44 -0.29 12.05 27.68
CA TYR A 44 0.68 12.35 26.63
C TYR A 44 0.14 13.31 25.58
N LEU A 45 -1.11 13.10 25.12
CA LEU A 45 -1.74 13.89 24.06
C LEU A 45 -2.08 15.33 24.48
N ASP A 46 -2.27 15.56 25.78
CA ASP A 46 -2.44 16.90 26.35
C ASP A 46 -1.15 17.74 26.23
N ALA A 47 0.02 17.10 26.26
CA ALA A 47 1.32 17.74 26.07
C ALA A 47 1.83 17.69 24.61
N HIS A 48 1.47 16.64 23.85
CA HIS A 48 1.91 16.40 22.48
C HIS A 48 0.69 16.10 21.62
N PRO A 49 0.29 16.97 20.67
CA PRO A 49 -1.01 16.87 20.00
C PRO A 49 -1.22 15.57 19.20
N THR A 50 -0.15 14.84 18.88
CA THR A 50 -0.18 13.61 18.10
C THR A 50 0.80 12.56 18.64
N LEU A 51 0.42 11.29 18.49
CA LEU A 51 1.29 10.13 18.68
C LEU A 51 1.18 9.22 17.45
N VAL A 52 2.30 9.02 16.76
CA VAL A 52 2.42 8.19 15.57
C VAL A 52 3.21 6.95 15.91
N LEU A 53 2.61 5.78 15.72
CA LEU A 53 3.26 4.48 15.82
C LEU A 53 3.40 3.91 14.43
N SER A 54 4.60 3.61 13.97
CA SER A 54 4.81 3.08 12.61
C SER A 54 5.79 1.92 12.60
N THR A 55 5.44 0.87 11.86
CA THR A 55 6.34 -0.26 11.59
C THR A 55 7.16 0.02 10.34
N THR A 56 8.46 -0.22 10.43
CA THR A 56 9.43 -0.09 9.34
C THR A 56 10.22 -1.38 9.22
N HIS A 57 11.03 -1.51 8.17
CA HIS A 57 11.97 -2.62 8.03
C HIS A 57 13.00 -2.68 9.18
N SER A 58 13.31 -1.53 9.77
CA SER A 58 14.27 -1.40 10.88
C SER A 58 13.65 -1.64 12.25
N GLY A 59 12.33 -1.75 12.34
CA GLY A 59 11.62 -1.89 13.60
C GLY A 59 10.42 -0.98 13.80
N LEU A 60 9.95 -0.91 15.04
CA LEU A 60 8.89 -0.01 15.47
C LEU A 60 9.44 1.39 15.73
N THR A 61 8.77 2.40 15.18
CA THR A 61 9.09 3.81 15.39
C THR A 61 7.94 4.52 16.11
N VAL A 62 8.29 5.46 16.97
CA VAL A 62 7.36 6.37 17.64
C VAL A 62 7.71 7.79 17.24
N ASN A 63 6.78 8.50 16.60
CA ASN A 63 7.01 9.84 16.06
C ASN A 63 8.30 9.92 15.22
N GLY A 64 8.54 8.90 14.38
CA GLY A 64 9.73 8.78 13.53
C GLY A 64 11.02 8.37 14.25
N GLN A 65 11.02 8.24 15.58
CA GLN A 65 12.18 7.75 16.34
C GLN A 65 12.10 6.25 16.58
N GLN A 66 13.19 5.51 16.34
CA GLN A 66 13.24 4.08 16.61
C GLN A 66 13.04 3.79 18.10
N LEU A 67 12.22 2.77 18.39
CA LEU A 67 11.94 2.35 19.75
C LEU A 67 13.12 1.53 20.29
N ALA A 68 13.86 2.07 21.27
CA ALA A 68 14.97 1.37 21.94
C ALA A 68 14.47 0.39 23.03
N ALA A 69 13.44 -0.41 22.75
CA ALA A 69 12.83 -1.35 23.69
C ALA A 69 12.46 -2.67 23.00
N ALA A 70 13.49 -3.48 22.69
CA ALA A 70 13.38 -4.69 21.87
C ALA A 70 12.28 -5.67 22.34
N GLY A 71 12.08 -5.82 23.66
CA GLY A 71 11.04 -6.71 24.19
C GLY A 71 9.61 -6.23 23.90
N LEU A 72 9.39 -4.92 23.89
CA LEU A 72 8.08 -4.34 23.60
C LEU A 72 7.84 -4.34 22.08
N GLU A 73 8.84 -3.90 21.33
CA GLU A 73 8.88 -3.93 19.88
C GLU A 73 8.55 -5.31 19.31
N GLY A 74 9.26 -6.36 19.75
CA GLY A 74 9.05 -7.74 19.29
C GLY A 74 7.64 -8.27 19.58
N SER A 75 6.94 -7.68 20.55
CA SER A 75 5.55 -8.05 20.86
C SER A 75 4.49 -7.23 20.14
N LEU A 76 4.80 -6.00 19.70
CA LEU A 76 3.87 -5.12 19.00
C LEU A 76 3.92 -5.30 17.48
N ILE A 77 5.10 -5.52 16.89
CA ILE A 77 5.24 -5.72 15.43
C ILE A 77 4.32 -6.84 14.90
N PRO A 78 4.21 -8.02 15.55
CA PRO A 78 3.29 -9.07 15.09
C PRO A 78 1.82 -8.65 15.15
N VAL A 79 1.45 -7.76 16.08
CA VAL A 79 0.08 -7.23 16.20
C VAL A 79 -0.25 -6.35 15.00
N PHE A 80 0.64 -5.41 14.65
CA PHE A 80 0.49 -4.55 13.48
C PHE A 80 0.45 -5.37 12.18
N THR A 81 1.37 -6.34 12.07
CA THR A 81 1.46 -7.23 10.90
C THR A 81 0.20 -8.08 10.72
N ALA A 82 -0.32 -8.67 11.81
CA ALA A 82 -1.55 -9.46 11.77
C ALA A 82 -2.78 -8.61 11.41
N ALA A 83 -2.78 -7.34 11.78
CA ALA A 83 -3.83 -6.39 11.42
C ALA A 83 -3.66 -5.79 10.01
N GLY A 84 -2.55 -6.06 9.30
CA GLY A 84 -2.25 -5.44 8.01
C GLY A 84 -2.01 -3.93 8.09
N VAL A 85 -1.67 -3.40 9.26
CA VAL A 85 -1.50 -1.98 9.54
C VAL A 85 -0.03 -1.62 9.59
N ARG A 86 0.38 -0.56 8.89
CA ARG A 86 1.74 -0.04 8.92
C ARG A 86 1.92 1.06 9.95
N SER A 87 0.93 1.94 10.10
CA SER A 87 0.97 3.04 11.06
C SER A 87 -0.36 3.33 11.74
N ILE A 88 -0.31 3.76 12.99
CA ILE A 88 -1.44 4.24 13.77
C ILE A 88 -1.12 5.66 14.23
N VAL A 89 -2.04 6.59 14.01
CA VAL A 89 -1.93 7.99 14.46
C VAL A 89 -3.03 8.27 15.47
N PHE A 90 -2.66 8.56 16.70
CA PHE A 90 -3.58 9.07 17.72
C PHE A 90 -3.49 10.60 17.77
N ARG A 91 -4.64 11.27 17.78
CA ARG A 91 -4.73 12.74 17.86
C ARG A 91 -5.36 13.16 19.18
N ARG A 92 -4.96 14.33 19.67
CA ARG A 92 -5.62 14.98 20.81
C ARG A 92 -7.12 15.11 20.54
N GLY A 93 -7.93 14.84 21.57
CA GLY A 93 -9.38 14.76 21.47
C GLY A 93 -9.91 13.34 21.39
N ALA A 94 -9.04 12.33 21.26
CA ALA A 94 -9.41 10.93 21.42
C ALA A 94 -10.18 10.71 22.73
N THR A 95 -11.28 9.97 22.66
CA THR A 95 -12.08 9.58 23.84
C THR A 95 -11.83 8.11 24.22
N GLN A 96 -12.23 7.73 25.43
CA GLN A 96 -12.11 6.33 25.87
C GLN A 96 -12.97 5.38 25.02
N GLU A 97 -14.18 5.82 24.64
CA GLU A 97 -15.07 5.05 23.77
C GLU A 97 -14.47 4.86 22.37
N GLU A 98 -13.86 5.91 21.80
CA GLU A 98 -13.14 5.82 20.53
C GLU A 98 -11.98 4.82 20.61
N LEU A 99 -11.17 4.89 21.67
CA LEU A 99 -10.03 4.00 21.86
C LEU A 99 -10.47 2.53 22.00
N LEU A 100 -11.50 2.25 22.79
CA LEU A 100 -12.02 0.88 22.95
C LEU A 100 -12.61 0.34 21.65
N THR A 101 -13.37 1.16 20.93
CA THR A 101 -13.94 0.81 19.61
C THR A 101 -12.83 0.54 18.59
N PHE A 102 -11.79 1.38 18.58
CA PHE A 102 -10.61 1.18 17.76
C PHE A 102 -9.90 -0.15 18.08
N ILE A 103 -9.64 -0.45 19.35
CA ILE A 103 -8.94 -1.68 19.75
C ILE A 103 -9.77 -2.92 19.37
N ASP A 104 -11.08 -2.90 19.55
CA ASP A 104 -11.97 -3.99 19.13
C ASP A 104 -11.91 -4.20 17.60
N ALA A 105 -12.00 -3.11 16.83
CA ALA A 105 -11.87 -3.17 15.38
C ALA A 105 -10.48 -3.67 14.93
N PHE A 106 -9.42 -3.20 15.60
CA PHE A 106 -8.04 -3.58 15.34
C PHE A 106 -7.76 -5.07 15.57
N VAL A 107 -8.46 -5.68 16.54
CA VAL A 107 -8.33 -7.10 16.83
C VAL A 107 -9.22 -7.97 15.93
N ARG A 108 -10.42 -7.51 15.58
CA ARG A 108 -11.47 -8.38 15.00
C ARG A 108 -11.90 -8.06 13.57
N LYS A 109 -11.68 -6.82 13.09
CA LYS A 109 -12.42 -6.26 11.95
C LYS A 109 -11.55 -5.72 10.79
N PHE A 110 -10.23 -5.88 10.81
CA PHE A 110 -9.36 -5.40 9.70
C PHE A 110 -8.90 -6.48 8.72
N TRP A 111 -9.30 -7.73 8.90
CA TRP A 111 -8.84 -8.82 8.04
C TRP A 111 -9.43 -8.79 6.61
N ASP A 112 -10.57 -8.12 6.43
CA ASP A 112 -11.26 -7.95 5.13
C ASP A 112 -10.78 -6.73 4.35
N LEU A 113 -10.16 -5.74 5.01
CA LEU A 113 -9.76 -4.47 4.41
C LEU A 113 -8.24 -4.32 4.41
N LYS A 114 -7.62 -4.34 3.22
CA LYS A 114 -6.17 -4.14 3.05
C LYS A 114 -5.78 -2.69 2.74
N ASP A 115 -6.77 -1.81 2.61
CA ASP A 115 -6.58 -0.40 2.28
C ASP A 115 -6.84 0.47 3.52
N GLY A 116 -5.82 1.19 3.98
CA GLY A 116 -5.91 2.14 5.09
C GLY A 116 -7.03 3.16 4.91
N ARG A 117 -7.36 3.57 3.68
CA ARG A 117 -8.47 4.48 3.42
C ARG A 117 -9.82 3.85 3.79
N GLN A 118 -10.03 2.59 3.43
CA GLN A 118 -11.26 1.86 3.75
C GLN A 118 -11.34 1.56 5.25
N ILE A 119 -10.22 1.22 5.88
CA ILE A 119 -10.13 1.06 7.34
C ILE A 119 -10.57 2.34 8.05
N ASN A 120 -10.02 3.51 7.65
CA ASN A 120 -10.39 4.79 8.24
C ASN A 120 -11.86 5.17 7.99
N GLN A 121 -12.42 4.86 6.82
CA GLN A 121 -13.84 5.09 6.56
C GLN A 121 -14.73 4.25 7.50
N ARG A 122 -14.33 3.01 7.77
CA ARG A 122 -15.03 2.13 8.72
C ARG A 122 -14.88 2.61 10.16
N LEU A 123 -13.68 3.03 10.56
CA LEU A 123 -13.45 3.64 11.87
C LEU A 123 -14.35 4.88 12.06
N LEU A 124 -14.44 5.73 11.04
CA LEU A 124 -15.31 6.91 11.07
C LEU A 124 -16.80 6.54 11.21
N SER A 125 -17.28 5.49 10.53
CA SER A 125 -18.66 5.03 10.67
C SER A 125 -18.94 4.43 12.06
N GLU A 126 -17.91 3.91 12.73
CA GLU A 126 -17.93 3.48 14.13
C GLU A 126 -17.63 4.62 15.12
N ARG A 127 -17.68 5.89 14.66
CA ARG A 127 -17.44 7.11 15.45
C ARG A 127 -16.01 7.26 16.01
N VAL A 128 -15.03 6.60 15.39
CA VAL A 128 -13.61 6.79 15.68
C VAL A 128 -13.04 7.82 14.70
N ALA A 129 -12.92 9.08 15.15
CA ALA A 129 -12.45 10.20 14.34
C ALA A 129 -11.03 10.67 14.72
N SER A 130 -10.61 10.40 15.95
CA SER A 130 -9.32 10.86 16.49
C SER A 130 -8.17 9.86 16.31
N ILE A 131 -8.42 8.72 15.66
CA ILE A 131 -7.44 7.66 15.43
C ILE A 131 -7.44 7.30 13.94
N ASP A 132 -6.30 7.48 13.28
CA ASP A 132 -6.13 7.14 11.87
C ASP A 132 -5.17 5.94 11.69
N ILE A 133 -5.42 5.16 10.65
CA ILE A 133 -4.59 4.03 10.20
C ILE A 133 -3.97 4.35 8.86
N ASP A 134 -2.67 4.09 8.68
CA ASP A 134 -1.96 4.19 7.40
C ASP A 134 -2.15 5.53 6.66
N LYS A 135 -2.48 6.58 7.42
CA LYS A 135 -2.66 7.92 6.89
C LYS A 135 -1.29 8.53 6.71
N LEU A 136 -0.82 8.52 5.47
CA LEU A 136 0.27 9.39 5.04
C LEU A 136 -0.19 10.83 5.34
N GLU A 137 0.51 11.53 6.23
CA GLU A 137 0.24 12.96 6.39
C GLU A 137 0.48 13.63 5.04
N ASP A 138 -0.54 14.28 4.47
CA ASP A 138 -0.50 15.03 3.21
C ASP A 138 0.37 16.32 3.30
N GLY A 139 1.43 16.32 4.11
CA GLY A 139 2.02 17.53 4.67
C GLY A 139 3.54 17.54 4.82
N SER A 140 4.27 16.85 3.95
CA SER A 140 5.58 17.32 3.48
C SER A 140 5.94 16.58 2.21
N ASP A 141 6.26 17.32 1.18
CA ASP A 141 6.89 16.86 -0.06
C ASP A 141 8.21 16.11 0.21
N THR A 142 8.10 14.86 0.66
CA THR A 142 9.06 13.81 0.33
C THR A 142 8.34 12.84 -0.59
N ASN A 143 8.28 13.24 -1.87
CA ASN A 143 8.06 12.41 -3.05
C ASN A 143 7.61 10.96 -2.77
N GLY A 144 6.31 10.73 -2.87
CA GLY A 144 5.77 9.54 -3.53
C GLY A 144 6.25 8.17 -3.06
N GLU A 145 6.46 7.95 -1.75
CA GLU A 145 6.57 6.60 -1.19
C GLU A 145 5.17 5.97 -1.07
N LYS A 146 4.62 5.53 -2.20
CA LYS A 146 3.58 4.49 -2.18
C LYS A 146 4.27 3.18 -1.79
N ALA A 147 4.02 2.77 -0.56
CA ALA A 147 4.39 1.47 -0.04
C ALA A 147 3.91 0.33 -0.97
N GLY A 148 4.88 -0.47 -1.43
CA GLY A 148 4.64 -1.63 -2.29
C GLY A 148 5.86 -2.16 -3.05
N GLY A 149 6.98 -1.41 -3.09
CA GLY A 149 8.25 -1.89 -3.63
C GLY A 149 9.40 -1.33 -2.80
N LEU A 150 10.44 -2.12 -2.56
CA LEU A 150 11.68 -1.75 -1.84
C LEU A 150 12.44 -0.56 -2.47
N LEU A 151 11.92 0.00 -3.56
CA LEU A 151 12.54 1.03 -4.36
C LEU A 151 11.46 1.94 -4.95
N SER A 152 11.51 3.24 -4.65
CA SER A 152 10.68 4.23 -5.33
C SER A 152 11.09 4.37 -6.79
N LEU A 153 10.18 4.81 -7.67
CA LEU A 153 10.48 5.03 -9.08
C LEU A 153 11.63 6.03 -9.30
N GLU A 154 11.69 7.12 -8.53
CA GLU A 154 12.79 8.10 -8.57
C GLU A 154 14.14 7.46 -8.22
N LYS A 155 14.22 6.74 -7.10
CA LYS A 155 15.44 5.98 -6.73
C LYS A 155 15.82 4.94 -7.78
N ALA A 156 14.85 4.28 -8.40
CA ALA A 156 15.10 3.34 -9.50
C ALA A 156 15.66 4.05 -10.73
N ARG A 157 15.12 5.24 -11.05
CA ARG A 157 15.60 6.08 -12.14
C ARG A 157 17.03 6.53 -11.90
N GLU A 158 17.33 7.04 -10.70
CA GLU A 158 18.67 7.44 -10.30
C GLU A 158 19.66 6.27 -10.35
N ALA A 159 19.26 5.10 -9.84
CA ALA A 159 20.08 3.89 -9.91
C ALA A 159 20.36 3.45 -11.35
N LEU A 160 19.38 3.53 -12.26
CA LEU A 160 19.58 3.19 -13.67
C LEU A 160 20.49 4.20 -14.40
N VAL A 161 20.39 5.48 -14.07
CA VAL A 161 21.31 6.51 -14.60
C VAL A 161 22.74 6.24 -14.14
N GLU A 162 22.95 5.92 -12.85
CA GLU A 162 24.28 5.60 -12.35
C GLU A 162 24.80 4.28 -12.93
N LEU A 163 23.94 3.27 -13.11
CA LEU A 163 24.31 2.03 -13.80
C LEU A 163 24.72 2.28 -15.26
N ALA A 164 24.03 3.16 -15.98
CA ALA A 164 24.40 3.54 -17.34
C ALA A 164 25.77 4.24 -17.37
N ARG A 165 26.04 5.12 -16.40
CA ARG A 165 27.32 5.81 -16.24
C ARG A 165 28.46 4.86 -15.86
N LEU A 166 28.22 3.96 -14.91
CA LEU A 166 29.20 2.94 -14.52
C LEU A 166 29.52 2.04 -15.71
N ARG A 167 28.50 1.63 -16.46
CA ARG A 167 28.64 0.76 -17.62
C ARG A 167 29.52 1.39 -18.72
N SER A 168 29.41 2.69 -18.99
CA SER A 168 30.25 3.34 -20.01
C SER A 168 31.74 3.35 -19.63
N SER A 169 32.04 3.36 -18.33
CA SER A 169 33.41 3.30 -17.79
C SER A 169 33.91 1.89 -17.41
N ALA A 170 33.01 0.91 -17.30
CA ALA A 170 33.33 -0.42 -16.78
C ALA A 170 34.03 -1.30 -17.83
N PRO A 171 35.00 -2.14 -17.41
CA PRO A 171 35.59 -3.14 -18.29
C PRO A 171 34.56 -4.18 -18.75
N GLU A 172 34.80 -4.80 -19.91
CA GLU A 172 33.83 -5.67 -20.61
C GLU A 172 33.33 -6.87 -19.77
N ASP A 173 34.17 -7.38 -18.87
CA ASP A 173 33.87 -8.51 -17.98
C ASP A 173 32.80 -8.18 -16.92
N LEU A 174 32.66 -6.92 -16.50
CA LEU A 174 31.67 -6.49 -15.51
C LEU A 174 30.31 -6.12 -16.13
N ARG A 175 30.25 -5.88 -17.44
CA ARG A 175 29.02 -5.44 -18.13
C ARG A 175 27.85 -6.41 -18.00
N PRO A 176 28.02 -7.75 -18.07
CA PRO A 176 26.92 -8.69 -17.83
C PRO A 176 26.32 -8.58 -16.43
N GLY A 177 27.14 -8.29 -15.41
CA GLY A 177 26.69 -8.09 -14.04
C GLY A 177 25.82 -6.84 -13.89
N LEU A 178 26.28 -5.71 -14.46
CA LEU A 178 25.52 -4.45 -14.47
C LEU A 178 24.18 -4.60 -15.21
N ARG A 179 24.16 -5.34 -16.33
CA ARG A 179 22.93 -5.67 -17.07
C ARG A 179 21.95 -6.46 -16.19
N LYS A 180 22.44 -7.47 -15.46
CA LYS A 180 21.58 -8.27 -14.56
C LYS A 180 20.96 -7.42 -13.45
N ILE A 181 21.70 -6.46 -12.88
CA ILE A 181 21.18 -5.54 -11.87
C ILE A 181 20.09 -4.64 -12.48
N ALA A 182 20.34 -4.06 -13.65
CA ALA A 182 19.35 -3.24 -14.34
C ALA A 182 18.05 -4.03 -14.64
N HIS A 183 18.16 -5.29 -15.06
CA HIS A 183 17.00 -6.15 -15.29
C HIS A 183 16.18 -6.38 -14.02
N VAL A 184 16.84 -6.65 -12.89
CA VAL A 184 16.15 -6.80 -11.60
C VAL A 184 15.40 -5.52 -11.23
N LEU A 185 16.01 -4.35 -11.43
CA LEU A 185 15.34 -3.07 -11.20
C LEU A 185 14.09 -2.94 -12.07
N PHE A 186 14.18 -3.24 -13.36
CA PHE A 186 13.03 -3.19 -14.26
C PHE A 186 11.93 -4.19 -13.91
N ASP A 187 12.28 -5.41 -13.50
CA ASP A 187 11.31 -6.42 -13.09
C ASP A 187 10.48 -5.98 -11.87
N THR A 188 11.04 -5.16 -10.97
CA THR A 188 10.25 -4.60 -9.85
C THR A 188 9.11 -3.69 -10.28
N PHE A 189 9.18 -3.12 -11.49
CA PHE A 189 8.17 -2.22 -12.07
C PHE A 189 7.41 -2.86 -13.24
N ARG A 190 7.48 -4.18 -13.43
CA ARG A 190 6.90 -4.87 -14.59
C ARG A 190 5.41 -4.58 -14.82
N ASN A 191 4.67 -4.34 -13.73
CA ASN A 191 3.24 -4.02 -13.78
C ASN A 191 2.93 -2.53 -13.50
N ASP A 192 3.95 -1.68 -13.41
CA ASP A 192 3.77 -0.25 -13.12
C ASP A 192 3.49 0.54 -14.42
N PRO A 193 2.41 1.32 -14.52
CA PRO A 193 2.11 2.13 -15.70
C PRO A 193 3.20 3.16 -16.03
N ARG A 194 4.08 3.49 -15.08
CA ARG A 194 5.17 4.45 -15.23
C ARG A 194 6.47 3.81 -15.72
N LEU A 195 6.51 2.51 -15.98
CA LEU A 195 7.68 1.80 -16.51
C LEU A 195 8.24 2.44 -17.79
N ALA A 196 7.37 2.98 -18.64
CA ALA A 196 7.77 3.70 -19.86
C ALA A 196 8.62 4.96 -19.56
N ALA A 197 8.37 5.65 -18.45
CA ALA A 197 9.16 6.80 -18.03
C ALA A 197 10.55 6.38 -17.53
N LEU A 198 10.64 5.27 -16.80
CA LEU A 198 11.89 4.64 -16.39
C LEU A 198 12.75 4.28 -17.61
N ARG A 199 12.15 3.65 -18.63
CA ARG A 199 12.85 3.32 -19.87
C ARG A 199 13.45 4.55 -20.57
N LYS A 200 12.69 5.65 -20.66
CA LYS A 200 13.13 6.92 -21.27
C LYS A 200 14.30 7.59 -20.53
N SER A 201 14.54 7.23 -19.28
CA SER A 201 15.65 7.79 -18.51
C SER A 201 17.02 7.18 -18.82
N ILE A 202 17.06 6.03 -19.51
CA ILE A 202 18.31 5.38 -19.89
C ILE A 202 18.87 6.04 -21.17
N PRO A 203 20.14 6.49 -21.18
CA PRO A 203 20.80 6.99 -22.38
C PRO A 203 20.82 5.95 -23.51
N ALA A 204 20.72 6.38 -24.77
CA ALA A 204 20.67 5.48 -25.93
C ALA A 204 21.91 4.56 -26.04
N GLU A 205 23.07 5.05 -25.61
CA GLU A 205 24.34 4.31 -25.52
C GLU A 205 24.31 3.14 -24.52
N ALA A 206 23.36 3.15 -23.58
CA ALA A 206 23.17 2.11 -22.58
C ALA A 206 21.99 1.16 -22.91
N GLY A 207 21.61 1.05 -24.19
CA GLY A 207 20.41 0.33 -24.65
C GLY A 207 20.27 -1.12 -24.19
N ASP A 208 21.34 -1.90 -24.13
CA ASP A 208 21.31 -3.30 -23.63
C ASP A 208 21.24 -3.43 -22.09
N LEU A 209 21.08 -2.34 -21.34
CA LEU A 209 20.56 -2.42 -19.97
C LEU A 209 19.04 -2.62 -19.95
N ILE A 210 18.35 -2.33 -21.05
CA ILE A 210 16.91 -2.53 -21.21
C ILE A 210 16.67 -4.01 -21.51
N PRO A 211 15.84 -4.72 -20.71
CA PRO A 211 15.48 -6.10 -20.98
C PRO A 211 14.85 -6.28 -22.36
N ALA A 212 15.12 -7.40 -23.02
CA ALA A 212 14.59 -7.70 -24.36
C ALA A 212 13.05 -7.67 -24.44
N TRP A 213 12.36 -8.01 -23.36
CA TRP A 213 10.89 -7.96 -23.29
C TRP A 213 10.32 -6.52 -23.33
N MET A 214 11.19 -5.52 -23.17
CA MET A 214 10.85 -4.09 -23.17
C MET A 214 11.23 -3.37 -24.48
N GLY A 215 11.70 -4.11 -25.49
CA GLY A 215 12.17 -3.57 -26.77
C GLY A 215 11.16 -2.69 -27.52
N ASP A 216 11.66 -1.93 -28.50
CA ASP A 216 10.93 -0.95 -29.30
C ASP A 216 9.86 -1.51 -30.25
N ASP A 217 9.51 -2.79 -30.15
CA ASP A 217 8.47 -3.43 -30.97
C ASP A 217 7.04 -2.95 -30.62
N SER A 218 6.90 -1.82 -29.90
CA SER A 218 5.62 -1.21 -29.53
C SER A 218 4.98 -0.38 -30.65
N SER A 219 5.54 -0.36 -31.88
CA SER A 219 4.82 0.13 -33.06
C SER A 219 3.97 -0.96 -33.75
N GLY A 220 4.00 -2.21 -33.26
CA GLY A 220 3.12 -3.27 -33.72
C GLY A 220 2.32 -3.84 -32.56
N SER A 221 1.05 -3.47 -32.48
CA SER A 221 -0.02 -4.15 -31.72
C SER A 221 0.44 -5.16 -30.67
N LEU A 222 0.74 -4.69 -29.46
CA LEU A 222 0.52 -5.53 -28.30
C LEU A 222 -0.95 -5.94 -28.37
N HIS A 223 -1.18 -7.21 -28.67
CA HIS A 223 -2.43 -7.89 -28.37
C HIS A 223 -2.66 -7.75 -26.87
N ASP A 224 -3.28 -6.64 -26.50
CA ASP A 224 -4.07 -6.51 -25.30
C ASP A 224 -5.11 -7.65 -25.45
N SER A 225 -4.82 -8.81 -24.86
CA SER A 225 -5.70 -9.99 -24.89
C SER A 225 -6.70 -9.94 -23.73
N GLY A 226 -6.64 -8.86 -22.94
CA GLY A 226 -7.54 -8.62 -21.83
C GLY A 226 -9.00 -8.40 -22.28
N PRO A 227 -9.96 -8.58 -21.36
CA PRO A 227 -11.39 -8.31 -21.60
C PRO A 227 -11.63 -6.92 -22.22
N ALA A 228 -10.91 -5.90 -21.77
CA ALA A 228 -11.04 -4.53 -22.28
C ALA A 228 -10.70 -4.39 -23.77
N ALA A 229 -9.77 -5.17 -24.28
CA ALA A 229 -9.34 -5.10 -25.67
C ALA A 229 -10.20 -5.96 -26.59
N ARG A 230 -10.62 -7.14 -26.13
CA ARG A 230 -11.66 -7.92 -26.82
C ARG A 230 -12.95 -7.12 -26.98
N ALA A 231 -13.35 -6.39 -25.93
CA ALA A 231 -14.50 -5.48 -25.96
C ALA A 231 -14.34 -4.36 -27.00
N LYS A 232 -13.16 -3.74 -27.07
CA LYS A 232 -12.89 -2.69 -28.07
C LYS A 232 -12.83 -3.24 -29.48
N ALA A 233 -12.29 -4.44 -29.68
CA ALA A 233 -12.27 -5.10 -30.98
C ALA A 233 -13.68 -5.40 -31.47
N LEU A 234 -14.53 -5.98 -30.61
CA LEU A 234 -15.94 -6.23 -30.92
C LEU A 234 -16.73 -4.95 -31.19
N LEU A 235 -16.44 -3.87 -30.47
CA LEU A 235 -17.07 -2.56 -30.69
C LEU A 235 -16.56 -1.82 -31.94
N ALA A 236 -15.44 -2.25 -32.52
CA ALA A 236 -14.85 -1.67 -33.71
C ALA A 236 -15.27 -2.36 -35.02
N LEU A 237 -15.92 -3.54 -34.94
CA LEU A 237 -16.52 -4.20 -36.10
C LEU A 237 -17.65 -3.35 -36.71
N ALA A 238 -17.90 -3.54 -38.01
CA ALA A 238 -19.04 -2.95 -38.68
C ALA A 238 -20.36 -3.52 -38.11
N ALA A 239 -21.45 -2.74 -38.16
CA ALA A 239 -22.71 -3.08 -37.48
C ALA A 239 -23.34 -4.41 -37.96
N ASP A 240 -23.09 -4.79 -39.21
CA ASP A 240 -23.50 -6.03 -39.85
C ASP A 240 -22.62 -7.23 -39.47
N GLU A 241 -21.34 -7.01 -39.14
CA GLU A 241 -20.39 -8.03 -38.69
C GLU A 241 -20.39 -8.24 -37.17
N GLN A 242 -21.02 -7.33 -36.43
CA GLN A 242 -20.99 -7.30 -34.97
C GLN A 242 -21.99 -8.24 -34.29
N ALA A 243 -23.12 -8.56 -34.93
CA ALA A 243 -24.27 -9.21 -34.27
C ALA A 243 -23.95 -10.60 -33.68
N ASP A 244 -23.37 -11.49 -34.49
CA ASP A 244 -23.09 -12.87 -34.06
C ASP A 244 -21.97 -12.96 -33.02
N PRO A 245 -20.81 -12.29 -33.18
CA PRO A 245 -19.76 -12.30 -32.16
C PRO A 245 -20.20 -11.68 -30.84
N LEU A 246 -21.00 -10.60 -30.89
CA LEU A 246 -21.46 -9.90 -29.70
C LEU A 246 -22.48 -10.72 -28.91
N LEU A 247 -23.37 -11.47 -29.57
CA LEU A 247 -24.27 -12.42 -28.89
C LEU A 247 -23.52 -13.58 -28.22
N GLN A 248 -22.42 -14.06 -28.83
CA GLN A 248 -21.63 -15.16 -28.28
C GLN A 248 -20.75 -14.74 -27.10
N GLU A 249 -20.09 -13.58 -27.19
CA GLU A 249 -19.07 -13.17 -26.22
C GLU A 249 -19.57 -12.20 -25.15
N ALA A 250 -20.66 -11.46 -25.35
CA ALA A 250 -21.09 -10.43 -24.41
C ALA A 250 -21.31 -10.91 -22.97
N PRO A 251 -21.93 -12.08 -22.68
CA PRO A 251 -22.21 -12.49 -21.30
C PRO A 251 -20.95 -12.76 -20.46
N SER A 252 -19.93 -13.38 -21.05
CA SER A 252 -18.65 -13.61 -20.37
C SER A 252 -17.84 -12.33 -20.28
N LEU A 253 -17.81 -11.55 -21.36
CA LEU A 253 -17.03 -10.33 -21.45
C LEU A 253 -17.54 -9.22 -20.52
N VAL A 254 -18.86 -9.07 -20.36
CA VAL A 254 -19.45 -8.11 -19.39
C VAL A 254 -19.06 -8.49 -17.97
N ARG A 255 -19.07 -9.78 -17.62
CA ARG A 255 -18.65 -10.25 -16.28
C ARG A 255 -17.19 -9.93 -16.01
N ASP A 256 -16.32 -10.21 -16.97
CA ASP A 256 -14.88 -9.96 -16.87
C ASP A 256 -14.59 -8.44 -16.80
N LEU A 257 -15.30 -7.61 -17.56
CA LEU A 257 -15.17 -6.16 -17.49
C LEU A 257 -15.62 -5.60 -16.14
N MET A 258 -16.68 -6.17 -15.55
CA MET A 258 -17.16 -5.75 -14.24
C MET A 258 -16.18 -6.11 -13.11
N SER A 259 -15.49 -7.26 -13.20
CA SER A 259 -14.45 -7.62 -12.23
C SER A 259 -13.21 -6.73 -12.33
N GLU A 260 -12.90 -6.21 -13.53
CA GLU A 260 -11.84 -5.22 -13.78
C GLU A 260 -12.27 -3.76 -13.55
N SER A 261 -13.47 -3.53 -13.02
CA SER A 261 -14.02 -2.17 -12.80
C SER A 261 -14.15 -1.32 -14.08
N ARG A 262 -14.40 -1.95 -15.23
CA ARG A 262 -14.62 -1.32 -16.55
C ARG A 262 -16.10 -1.25 -16.92
N SER A 263 -16.91 -0.66 -16.04
CA SER A 263 -18.37 -0.54 -16.20
C SER A 263 -18.78 0.29 -17.43
N ASP A 264 -17.92 1.19 -17.89
CA ASP A 264 -18.11 2.00 -19.10
C ASP A 264 -18.19 1.17 -20.37
N LEU A 265 -17.29 0.19 -20.53
CA LEU A 265 -17.26 -0.71 -21.67
C LEU A 265 -18.37 -1.76 -21.60
N ALA A 266 -18.66 -2.26 -20.40
CA ALA A 266 -19.77 -3.18 -20.17
C ALA A 266 -21.11 -2.56 -20.59
N ALA A 267 -21.37 -1.30 -20.21
CA ALA A 267 -22.57 -0.58 -20.60
C ALA A 267 -22.68 -0.38 -22.13
N ARG A 268 -21.55 -0.14 -22.82
CA ARG A 268 -21.53 0.00 -24.28
C ARG A 268 -21.83 -1.31 -25.01
N ILE A 269 -21.36 -2.44 -24.50
CA ILE A 269 -21.70 -3.76 -25.05
C ILE A 269 -23.19 -4.04 -24.86
N LEU A 270 -23.73 -3.79 -23.66
CA LEU A 270 -25.15 -4.02 -23.37
C LEU A 270 -26.09 -3.13 -24.19
N ALA A 271 -25.65 -1.92 -24.57
CA ALA A 271 -26.44 -1.02 -25.42
C ALA A 271 -26.46 -1.43 -26.90
N ARG A 272 -25.64 -2.43 -27.30
CA ARG A 272 -25.55 -2.95 -28.67
C ARG A 272 -26.18 -4.34 -28.84
N LEU A 273 -26.57 -4.98 -27.73
CA LEU A 273 -27.44 -6.16 -27.69
C LEU A 273 -28.91 -5.73 -27.88
#